data_AF-A0A3S4NV91-F1
#
_entry.id   AF-A0A3S4NV91-F1
#
_cell.length_a   1.000
_cell.length_b   1.000
_cell.length_c   1.000
_cell.angle_alpha   90.00
_cell.angle_beta   90.00
_cell.angle_gamma   90.00
#
_symmetry.space_group_name_H-M   'P 1'
#
loop_
_entity.id
_entity.type
_entity.pdbx_description
1 polymer ?
#
loop_
_entity_poly.entity_id
_entity_poly.type
_entity_poly.pdbx_seq_one_letter_code
_entity_poly.pdbx_strand_id
1 'polypeptide(L)' 'MESERRRIIVECTGFYTSAEKSQAHLDAGAKKVLISAPAGEMKTIVYNVQ' A
#
# COMPACT_ATOMS: atom_id res chain seq x y z
N MET A 1 21.07 -16.07 3.28
CA MET A 1 20.60 -15.10 2.26
C MET A 1 19.11 -15.33 2.04
N GLU A 2 18.23 -14.88 2.95
CA GLU A 2 16.75 -15.12 2.91
C GLU A 2 15.99 -13.78 2.77
N SER A 3 16.65 -12.70 2.37
CA SER A 3 16.20 -11.32 2.64
C SER A 3 15.36 -10.64 1.55
N GLU A 4 14.99 -11.33 0.46
CA GLU A 4 14.24 -10.69 -0.63
C GLU A 4 12.79 -11.14 -0.82
N ARG A 5 12.16 -11.73 0.21
CA ARG A 5 10.68 -11.72 0.27
C ARG A 5 10.20 -10.28 0.41
N ARG A 6 9.90 -9.62 -0.71
CA ARG A 6 9.27 -8.29 -0.72
C ARG A 6 7.89 -8.43 -0.09
N ARG A 7 7.79 -8.05 1.19
CA ARG A 7 6.51 -8.04 1.91
C ARG A 7 5.65 -6.90 1.36
N ILE A 8 4.60 -7.26 0.64
CA ILE A 8 3.56 -6.35 0.18
C ILE A 8 2.40 -6.49 1.15
N ILE A 9 1.93 -5.38 1.70
CA ILE A 9 0.72 -5.35 2.53
C ILE A 9 -0.41 -4.79 1.69
N VAL A 10 -1.55 -5.44 1.75
CA VAL A 10 -2.79 -4.93 1.16
C VAL A 10 -3.61 -4.37 2.31
N GLU A 11 -3.91 -3.08 2.25
CA GLU A 11 -4.76 -2.39 3.18
C GLU A 11 -6.21 -2.56 2.72
N CYS A 12 -6.98 -3.33 3.50
CA CYS A 12 -8.39 -3.64 3.23
C CYS A 12 -9.32 -3.18 4.36
N THR A 13 -8.81 -2.48 5.38
CA THR A 13 -9.64 -2.01 6.51
C THR A 13 -10.36 -0.70 6.19
N GLY A 14 -9.85 0.09 5.24
CA GLY A 14 -10.39 1.40 4.89
C GLY A 14 -10.00 2.52 5.87
N PHE A 15 -9.21 2.24 6.90
CA PHE A 15 -8.77 3.25 7.87
C PHE A 15 -7.49 3.99 7.41
N TYR A 16 -6.59 3.28 6.74
CA TYR A 16 -5.29 3.78 6.28
C TYR A 16 -5.31 4.19 4.80
N THR A 17 -6.30 5.00 4.43
CA THR A 17 -6.55 5.45 3.04
C THR A 17 -5.79 6.70 2.63
N SER A 18 -4.77 7.10 3.40
CA SER A 18 -3.90 8.22 3.03
C SER A 18 -2.43 7.79 3.06
N ALA A 19 -1.59 8.48 2.29
CA ALA A 19 -0.15 8.22 2.25
C ALA A 19 0.46 8.26 3.66
N GLU A 20 0.12 9.30 4.43
CA GLU A 20 0.59 9.52 5.81
C GLU A 20 0.22 8.36 6.75
N LYS A 21 -1.04 7.89 6.68
CA LYS A 21 -1.49 6.77 7.51
C LYS A 21 -0.84 5.47 7.06
N SER A 22 -0.75 5.23 5.76
CA SER A 22 -0.16 4.01 5.18
C SER A 22 1.34 3.88 5.46
N GLN A 23 2.02 4.99 5.80
CA GLN A 23 3.43 5.01 6.19
C GLN A 23 3.71 4.07 7.38
N ALA A 24 2.75 3.91 8.29
CA ALA A 24 2.87 2.98 9.42
C ALA A 24 3.16 1.53 8.97
N HIS A 25 2.63 1.09 7.82
CA HIS A 25 2.91 -0.23 7.28
C HIS A 25 4.31 -0.33 6.66
N LEU A 26 4.80 0.76 6.07
CA LEU A 26 6.17 0.82 5.54
C LEU A 26 7.19 0.79 6.68
N ASP A 27 6.94 1.55 7.75
CA ASP A 27 7.79 1.59 8.94
C ASP A 27 7.80 0.25 9.69
N ALA A 28 6.67 -0.48 9.68
CA ALA A 28 6.58 -1.86 10.17
C ALA A 28 7.33 -2.89 9.29
N GLY A 29 7.96 -2.45 8.20
CA GLY A 29 8.82 -3.28 7.34
C GLY A 29 8.13 -3.82 6.08
N ALA A 30 7.00 -3.25 5.65
CA ALA A 30 6.47 -3.50 4.32
C ALA A 30 7.33 -2.77 3.28
N LYS A 31 7.57 -3.40 2.14
CA LYS A 31 8.26 -2.74 1.01
C LYS A 31 7.31 -1.93 0.14
N LYS A 32 6.03 -2.31 0.11
CA LYS A 32 4.96 -1.63 -0.61
C LYS A 32 3.64 -1.86 0.12
N VAL A 33 2.77 -0.86 0.04
CA VAL A 33 1.39 -0.92 0.54
C VAL A 33 0.46 -0.71 -0.65
N LEU A 34 -0.52 -1.61 -0.80
CA LEU A 34 -1.59 -1.48 -1.78
C LEU A 34 -2.87 -1.13 -1.03
N ILE A 35 -3.43 0.05 -1.27
CA ILE A 35 -4.69 0.47 -0.65
C ILE A 35 -5.83 0.09 -1.59
N SER A 36 -6.81 -0.68 -1.08
CA SER A 36 -7.94 -1.17 -1.88
C SER A 36 -9.13 -0.19 -1.95
N ALA A 37 -8.89 1.09 -1.68
CA ALA A 37 -9.91 2.13 -1.59
C ALA A 37 -9.39 3.46 -2.17
N PRO A 38 -10.27 4.42 -2.52
CA PRO A 38 -9.86 5.75 -2.95
C PRO A 38 -8.95 6.41 -1.90
N ALA A 39 -7.80 6.93 -2.33
CA ALA A 39 -6.75 7.33 -1.40
C ALA A 39 -6.08 8.68 -1.77
N GLY A 40 -6.91 9.67 -2.09
CA GLY A 40 -6.49 11.05 -2.32
C GLY A 40 -5.41 11.20 -3.39
N GLU A 41 -4.50 12.15 -3.18
CA GLU A 41 -3.39 12.50 -4.07
C GLU A 41 -2.28 11.44 -4.04
N MET A 42 -2.54 10.28 -4.64
CA MET A 42 -1.56 9.23 -4.85
C MET A 42 -1.82 8.44 -6.13
N LYS A 43 -0.84 7.60 -6.51
CA LYS A 43 -0.96 6.77 -7.70
C LYS A 43 -2.08 5.73 -7.51
N THR A 44 -3.21 5.97 -8.18
CA THR A 44 -4.32 5.03 -8.27
C THR A 44 -4.22 4.27 -9.60
N ILE A 45 -4.28 2.94 -9.54
CA ILE A 45 -4.19 2.07 -10.72
C ILE A 45 -5.49 1.29 -10.82
N VAL A 46 -6.20 1.46 -11.95
CA VAL A 46 -7.29 0.57 -12.33
C VAL A 46 -6.75 -0.38 -13.38
N TYR A 47 -6.77 -1.68 -13.07
CA TYR A 47 -6.26 -2.69 -14.00
C TYR A 47 -7.10 -2.69 -15.28
N ASN A 48 -6.42 -2.75 -16.44
CA ASN A 48 -7.03 -2.83 -17.76
C ASN A 48 -7.87 -1.61 -18.18
N VAL A 49 -7.59 -0.43 -17.61
CA VAL A 49 -8.09 0.85 -18.12
C VAL A 49 -6.94 1.53 -18.86
N GLN A 50 -7.13 1.78 -20.15
CA GLN A 50 -6.18 2.49 -21.01
C GLN A 50 -6.59 3.95 -21.19
#